data_AF-A0A3N5UZG9-F1
#
_entry.id   AF-A0A3N5UZG9-F1
#
_cell.length_a   1.000
_cell.length_b   1.000
_cell.length_c   1.000
_cell.angle_alpha   90.00
_cell.angle_beta   90.00
_cell.angle_gamma   90.00
#
_symmetry.space_group_name_H-M   'P 1'
#
loop_
_entity.id
_entity.type
_entity.pdbx_description
1 polymer ?
#
loop_
_entity_poly.entity_id
_entity_poly.type
_entity_poly.pdbx_seq_one_letter_code
_entity_poly.pdbx_strand_id
1 'polypeptide(L)'
;MSRKNTQELLDLVNAKVDRRGFLKCSALLGGSLAAAGLLSRFAVADEKADWASLDVGDAYTHHLPENQIYSVCQQCNTNCGIKVKIVDGLVAKIDGNPYSPWTLTPHLPYETPLTDAATVEGSLCPKGQAGIQALYDPYRLVKVLKRDDKRGQNKWKTISFDQAQKEIVEGGNLF
;
A
#
# COMPACT_ATOMS: atom_id res chain seq x y z
N MET A 1 41.32 -45.44 -26.74
CA MET A 1 41.51 -43.98 -26.57
C MET A 1 43.00 -43.69 -26.52
N SER A 2 43.48 -42.79 -27.39
CA SER A 2 44.90 -42.47 -27.52
C SER A 2 45.46 -41.87 -26.23
N ARG A 3 46.68 -42.28 -25.83
CA ARG A 3 47.40 -41.78 -24.63
C ARG A 3 47.52 -40.24 -24.60
N LYS A 4 47.38 -39.56 -25.74
CA LYS A 4 47.35 -38.09 -25.83
C LYS A 4 46.11 -37.48 -25.16
N ASN A 5 44.92 -38.06 -25.33
CA ASN A 5 43.69 -37.50 -24.75
C ASN A 5 43.63 -37.70 -23.22
N THR A 6 44.32 -38.72 -22.71
CA THR A 6 44.43 -38.96 -21.27
C THR A 6 45.42 -37.98 -20.63
N GLN A 7 46.48 -37.61 -21.33
CA GLN A 7 47.44 -36.61 -20.87
C GLN A 7 46.83 -35.20 -20.84
N GLU A 8 46.08 -34.80 -21.86
CA GLU A 8 45.39 -33.50 -21.89
C GLU A 8 44.34 -33.37 -20.77
N LEU A 9 43.62 -34.44 -20.46
CA LEU A 9 42.69 -34.48 -19.33
C LEU A 9 43.44 -34.37 -17.98
N LEU A 10 44.58 -35.05 -17.84
CA LEU A 10 45.41 -34.96 -16.64
C LEU A 10 46.04 -33.56 -16.49
N ASP A 11 46.39 -32.89 -17.60
CA ASP A 11 46.95 -31.54 -17.60
C ASP A 11 45.88 -30.48 -17.26
N LEU A 12 44.63 -30.69 -17.70
CA LEU A 12 43.46 -29.88 -17.30
C LEU A 12 43.13 -30.06 -15.81
N VAL A 13 43.21 -31.29 -15.29
CA VAL A 13 42.95 -31.60 -13.87
C VAL A 13 44.09 -31.12 -12.97
N ASN A 14 45.34 -31.14 -13.45
CA ASN A 14 46.52 -30.67 -12.72
C ASN A 14 46.84 -29.19 -12.94
N ALA A 15 46.04 -28.46 -13.73
CA ALA A 15 46.19 -27.03 -13.90
C ALA A 15 46.01 -26.34 -12.54
N LYS A 16 47.12 -25.84 -11.97
CA LYS A 16 47.09 -25.01 -10.75
C LYS A 16 46.30 -23.74 -11.05
N VAL A 17 45.05 -23.70 -10.59
CA VAL A 17 44.22 -22.49 -10.66
C VAL A 17 44.91 -21.40 -9.83
N ASP A 18 45.36 -20.34 -10.50
CA ASP A 18 45.91 -19.19 -9.80
C ASP A 18 44.76 -18.40 -9.12
N ARG A 19 45.11 -17.58 -8.13
CA ARG A 19 44.11 -16.79 -7.38
C ARG A 19 43.21 -15.97 -8.31
N ARG A 20 43.74 -15.50 -9.44
CA ARG A 20 43.02 -14.72 -10.45
C ARG A 20 42.02 -15.57 -11.23
N GLY A 21 42.39 -16.79 -11.61
CA GLY A 21 41.53 -17.77 -12.27
C GLY A 21 40.40 -18.21 -11.36
N PHE A 22 40.70 -18.45 -10.08
CA PHE A 22 39.66 -18.78 -9.09
C PHE A 22 38.63 -17.66 -8.95
N LEU A 23 39.07 -16.40 -8.85
CA LEU A 23 38.17 -15.24 -8.76
C LEU A 23 37.33 -15.06 -10.03
N LYS A 24 37.91 -15.25 -11.22
CA LYS A 24 37.17 -15.17 -12.49
C LYS A 24 36.11 -16.26 -12.62
N CYS A 25 36.46 -17.50 -12.31
CA CYS A 25 35.52 -18.62 -12.36
C CYS A 25 34.44 -18.49 -11.30
N SER A 26 34.78 -18.07 -10.08
CA SER A 26 33.80 -17.85 -8.99
C SER A 26 32.86 -16.69 -9.30
N ALA A 27 33.37 -15.59 -9.86
CA ALA A 27 32.55 -14.46 -10.28
C ALA A 27 31.62 -14.82 -11.45
N LEU A 28 32.10 -15.60 -12.42
CA LEU A 28 31.28 -16.09 -13.52
C LEU A 28 30.19 -17.03 -12.99
N LEU A 29 30.54 -18.09 -12.27
CA LEU A 29 29.58 -19.08 -11.79
C LEU A 29 28.59 -18.49 -10.77
N GLY A 30 29.09 -17.73 -9.78
CA GLY A 30 28.24 -17.07 -8.79
C GLY A 30 27.38 -15.97 -9.40
N GLY A 31 27.93 -15.17 -10.31
CA GLY A 31 27.20 -14.13 -11.04
C GLY A 31 26.13 -14.71 -11.95
N SER A 32 26.42 -15.79 -12.69
CA SER A 32 25.45 -16.48 -13.54
C SER A 32 24.32 -17.12 -12.75
N LEU A 33 24.60 -17.70 -11.58
CA LEU A 33 23.56 -18.30 -10.73
C LEU A 33 22.63 -17.22 -10.13
N ALA A 34 23.21 -16.11 -9.65
CA ALA A 34 22.44 -14.97 -9.16
C ALA A 34 21.63 -14.30 -10.27
N ALA A 35 22.22 -14.14 -11.45
CA ALA A 35 21.55 -13.59 -12.62
C ALA A 35 20.43 -14.52 -13.11
N ALA A 36 20.62 -15.84 -13.12
CA ALA A 36 19.57 -16.79 -13.51
C ALA A 36 18.36 -16.74 -12.56
N GLY A 37 18.59 -16.63 -11.24
CA GLY A 37 17.51 -16.46 -10.27
C GLY A 37 16.77 -15.12 -10.36
N LEU A 38 17.45 -14.05 -10.81
CA LEU A 38 16.82 -12.77 -11.11
C LEU A 38 16.10 -12.79 -12.47
N LEU A 39 16.72 -13.35 -13.50
CA LEU A 39 16.20 -13.40 -14.87
C LEU A 39 14.98 -14.30 -14.98
N SER A 40 14.87 -15.37 -14.19
CA SER A 40 13.64 -16.16 -14.10
C SER A 40 12.46 -15.33 -13.58
N ARG A 41 12.70 -14.31 -12.74
CA ARG A 41 11.64 -13.37 -12.30
C ARG A 41 11.23 -12.39 -13.39
N PHE A 42 12.13 -12.06 -14.32
CA PHE A 42 11.82 -11.19 -15.46
C PHE A 42 11.27 -11.95 -16.67
N ALA A 43 11.62 -13.22 -16.86
CA ALA A 43 11.10 -14.04 -17.96
C ALA A 43 9.60 -14.36 -17.80
N VAL A 44 9.09 -14.39 -16.57
CA VAL A 44 7.65 -14.50 -16.26
C VAL A 44 6.90 -13.19 -16.55
N ALA A 45 7.59 -12.07 -16.78
CA ALA A 45 6.97 -10.78 -17.05
C ALA A 45 6.61 -10.55 -18.54
N ASP A 46 6.98 -11.45 -19.46
CA ASP A 46 6.77 -11.28 -20.91
C ASP A 46 5.43 -11.84 -21.42
N GLU A 47 4.78 -12.75 -20.68
CA GLU A 47 3.39 -13.13 -20.94
C GLU A 47 2.46 -12.13 -20.23
N LYS A 48 2.00 -11.09 -20.95
CA LYS A 48 0.96 -10.13 -20.52
C LYS A 48 0.89 -9.99 -19.00
N ALA A 49 1.94 -9.43 -18.40
CA ALA A 49 2.12 -9.41 -16.96
C ALA A 49 0.81 -9.01 -16.25
N ASP A 50 0.10 -10.01 -15.74
CA ASP A 50 -1.02 -9.79 -14.85
C ASP A 50 -0.39 -9.34 -13.55
N TRP A 51 -0.22 -8.03 -13.42
CA TRP A 51 0.40 -7.41 -12.26
C TRP A 51 -0.36 -7.75 -10.97
N ALA A 52 -1.62 -8.21 -11.08
CA ALA A 52 -2.39 -8.73 -9.95
C ALA A 52 -1.92 -10.11 -9.48
N SER A 53 -1.19 -10.87 -10.31
CA SER A 53 -0.63 -12.20 -10.01
C SER A 53 0.82 -12.18 -9.53
N LEU A 54 1.47 -11.00 -9.52
CA LEU A 54 2.82 -10.84 -8.99
C LEU A 54 2.80 -11.08 -7.47
N ASP A 55 3.29 -12.26 -7.06
CA ASP A 55 3.56 -12.58 -5.66
C ASP A 55 4.71 -11.71 -5.13
N VAL A 56 4.36 -10.53 -4.64
CA VAL A 56 5.26 -9.60 -3.94
C VAL A 56 5.49 -9.99 -2.48
N GLY A 57 5.01 -11.17 -2.04
CA GLY A 57 4.99 -11.60 -0.65
C GLY A 57 4.13 -10.69 0.25
N ASP A 58 4.37 -10.76 1.56
CA ASP A 58 3.64 -9.98 2.59
C ASP A 58 3.88 -8.45 2.53
N ALA A 59 4.64 -7.95 1.54
CA ALA A 59 5.01 -6.55 1.46
C ALA A 59 3.82 -5.62 1.13
N TYR A 60 2.75 -6.14 0.49
CA TYR A 60 1.59 -5.35 0.09
C TYR A 60 0.26 -6.03 0.44
N THR A 61 -0.13 -6.02 1.71
CA THR A 61 -1.36 -6.66 2.20
C THR A 61 -2.64 -5.87 1.90
N HIS A 62 -2.54 -4.65 1.36
CA HIS A 62 -3.68 -3.74 1.23
C HIS A 62 -4.70 -4.15 0.17
N HIS A 63 -4.31 -5.02 -0.76
CA HIS A 63 -5.18 -5.57 -1.78
C HIS A 63 -6.09 -6.69 -1.25
N LEU A 64 -5.82 -7.20 -0.04
CA LEU A 64 -6.62 -8.25 0.58
C LEU A 64 -8.01 -7.71 0.95
N PRO A 65 -9.10 -8.46 0.69
CA PRO A 65 -10.46 -8.01 0.94
C PRO A 65 -10.71 -7.58 2.40
N GLU A 66 -10.14 -8.29 3.37
CA GLU A 66 -10.25 -8.02 4.80
C GLU A 66 -9.57 -6.71 5.24
N ASN A 67 -8.63 -6.20 4.43
CA ASN A 67 -7.89 -4.96 4.70
C ASN A 67 -8.53 -3.76 4.00
N GLN A 68 -9.76 -3.88 3.51
CA GLN A 68 -10.45 -2.84 2.77
C GLN A 68 -11.84 -2.55 3.34
N ILE A 69 -12.18 -1.26 3.43
CA ILE A 69 -13.52 -0.79 3.81
C ILE A 69 -14.01 0.19 2.76
N TYR A 70 -15.25 0.00 2.28
CA TYR A 70 -15.88 0.96 1.39
C TYR A 70 -16.56 2.09 2.16
N SER A 71 -16.41 3.31 1.65
CA SER A 71 -17.00 4.50 2.25
C SER A 71 -17.27 5.55 1.15
N VAL A 72 -17.52 6.79 1.55
CA VAL A 72 -17.80 7.92 0.67
C VAL A 72 -16.84 9.07 0.98
N CYS A 73 -16.22 9.63 -0.05
CA CYS A 73 -15.36 10.80 0.06
C CYS A 73 -16.20 12.06 0.35
N GLN A 74 -15.87 12.77 1.43
CA GLN A 74 -16.52 14.04 1.82
C GLN A 74 -15.61 15.26 1.66
N GLN A 75 -14.61 15.17 0.76
CA GLN A 75 -13.67 16.29 0.50
C GLN A 75 -14.26 17.34 -0.46
N CYS A 76 -15.34 17.01 -1.17
CA CYS A 76 -16.14 17.91 -1.99
C CYS A 76 -17.59 17.41 -2.06
N ASN A 77 -18.46 18.11 -2.78
CA ASN A 77 -19.88 17.78 -2.93
C ASN A 77 -20.19 16.60 -3.87
N THR A 78 -19.19 16.06 -4.58
CA THR A 78 -19.40 14.94 -5.52
C THR A 78 -19.72 13.63 -4.81
N ASN A 79 -19.25 13.45 -3.57
CA ASN A 79 -19.49 12.24 -2.79
C ASN A 79 -19.04 10.95 -3.52
N CYS A 80 -17.84 10.96 -4.11
CA CYS A 80 -17.29 9.79 -4.79
C CYS A 80 -17.23 8.57 -3.84
N GLY A 81 -17.57 7.38 -4.34
CA GLY A 81 -17.34 6.14 -3.60
C GLY A 81 -15.84 5.89 -3.45
N ILE A 82 -15.40 5.55 -2.24
CA ILE A 82 -13.99 5.28 -1.93
C ILE A 82 -13.79 3.89 -1.33
N LYS A 83 -12.60 3.37 -1.54
CA LYS A 83 -12.05 2.16 -0.95
C LYS A 83 -10.91 2.56 -0.02
N VAL A 84 -11.08 2.34 1.27
CA VAL A 84 -10.12 2.68 2.31
C VAL A 84 -9.33 1.43 2.67
N LYS A 85 -8.00 1.50 2.56
CA LYS A 85 -7.06 0.41 2.82
C LYS A 85 -6.45 0.55 4.20
N ILE A 86 -6.42 -0.55 4.95
CA ILE A 86 -6.03 -0.61 6.36
C ILE A 86 -4.80 -1.51 6.54
N VAL A 87 -3.91 -1.11 7.43
CA VAL A 87 -2.68 -1.80 7.82
C VAL A 87 -2.53 -1.67 9.32
N ASP A 88 -2.41 -2.78 10.04
CA ASP A 88 -2.23 -2.77 11.50
C ASP A 88 -3.29 -1.93 12.24
N GLY A 89 -4.53 -1.95 11.74
CA GLY A 89 -5.65 -1.18 12.29
C GLY A 89 -5.65 0.33 11.94
N LEU A 90 -4.70 0.79 11.12
CA LEU A 90 -4.58 2.18 10.67
C LEU A 90 -4.92 2.29 9.18
N VAL A 91 -5.66 3.34 8.81
CA VAL A 91 -5.86 3.74 7.42
C VAL A 91 -4.51 4.11 6.80
N ALA A 92 -4.11 3.43 5.72
CA ALA A 92 -2.85 3.64 5.02
C ALA A 92 -3.02 4.29 3.64
N LYS A 93 -4.15 4.01 2.95
CA LYS A 93 -4.43 4.54 1.60
C LYS A 93 -5.93 4.66 1.35
N ILE A 94 -6.32 5.59 0.48
CA ILE A 94 -7.69 5.73 -0.03
C ILE A 94 -7.63 5.69 -1.55
N ASP A 95 -8.32 4.74 -2.17
CA ASP A 95 -8.50 4.67 -3.61
C ASP A 95 -9.98 4.81 -3.98
N GLY A 96 -10.30 4.89 -5.27
CA GLY A 96 -11.68 4.93 -5.73
C GLY A 96 -12.34 3.57 -5.56
N ASN A 97 -13.64 3.57 -5.23
CA ASN A 97 -14.41 2.34 -5.16
C ASN A 97 -14.74 1.84 -6.59
N PRO A 98 -14.30 0.64 -7.01
CA PRO A 98 -14.56 0.16 -8.37
C PRO A 98 -16.05 -0.08 -8.69
N TYR A 99 -16.92 -0.18 -7.68
CA TYR A 99 -18.38 -0.24 -7.87
C TYR A 99 -19.02 1.14 -8.14
N SER A 100 -18.29 2.24 -7.92
CA SER A 100 -18.83 3.58 -8.10
C SER A 100 -18.57 4.10 -9.52
N PRO A 101 -19.61 4.57 -10.25
CA PRO A 101 -19.44 5.16 -11.58
C PRO A 101 -18.62 6.46 -11.55
N TRP A 102 -18.46 7.08 -10.38
CA TRP A 102 -17.65 8.29 -10.23
C TRP A 102 -16.14 8.03 -10.22
N THR A 103 -15.75 6.78 -9.97
CA THR A 103 -14.34 6.41 -9.81
C THR A 103 -13.90 5.32 -10.78
N LEU A 104 -14.82 4.61 -11.44
CA LEU A 104 -14.49 3.66 -12.49
C LEU A 104 -15.57 3.63 -13.56
N THR A 105 -15.19 3.73 -14.84
CA THR A 105 -16.13 3.69 -15.98
C THR A 105 -15.58 2.78 -17.09
N PRO A 106 -16.25 1.65 -17.41
CA PRO A 106 -17.42 1.11 -16.72
C PRO A 106 -17.07 0.66 -15.29
N HIS A 107 -17.98 0.89 -14.34
CA HIS A 107 -17.83 0.39 -12.97
C HIS A 107 -18.12 -1.11 -12.93
N LEU A 108 -17.62 -1.79 -11.89
CA LEU A 108 -17.93 -3.19 -11.67
C LEU A 108 -19.43 -3.37 -11.35
N PRO A 109 -20.07 -4.44 -11.85
CA PRO A 109 -21.39 -4.84 -11.39
C PRO A 109 -21.40 -5.02 -9.87
N TYR A 110 -22.45 -4.58 -9.18
CA TYR A 110 -22.55 -4.70 -7.72
C TYR A 110 -22.55 -6.15 -7.23
N GLU A 111 -22.90 -7.09 -8.11
CA GLU A 111 -22.88 -8.53 -7.86
C GLU A 111 -21.46 -9.13 -7.86
N THR A 112 -20.45 -8.37 -8.34
CA THR A 112 -19.05 -8.83 -8.32
C THR A 112 -18.64 -9.11 -6.88
N PRO A 113 -18.09 -10.30 -6.57
CA PRO A 113 -17.65 -10.62 -5.22
C PRO A 113 -16.59 -9.64 -4.69
N LEU A 114 -16.62 -9.38 -3.38
CA LEU A 114 -15.63 -8.49 -2.74
C LEU A 114 -14.20 -8.99 -2.90
N THR A 115 -14.00 -10.31 -2.96
CA THR A 115 -12.70 -10.94 -3.21
C THR A 115 -12.09 -10.51 -4.54
N ASP A 116 -12.93 -10.36 -5.56
CA ASP A 116 -12.50 -10.05 -6.92
C ASP A 116 -12.38 -8.54 -7.10
N ALA A 117 -13.27 -7.76 -6.48
CA ALA A 117 -13.22 -6.31 -6.49
C ALA A 117 -12.06 -5.73 -5.65
N ALA A 118 -11.48 -6.52 -4.74
CA ALA A 118 -10.42 -6.05 -3.85
C ALA A 118 -9.14 -5.65 -4.61
N THR A 119 -8.83 -6.34 -5.71
CA THR A 119 -7.66 -6.08 -6.57
C THR A 119 -7.90 -4.98 -7.62
N VAL A 120 -9.14 -4.53 -7.79
CA VAL A 120 -9.50 -3.50 -8.78
C VAL A 120 -9.56 -2.12 -8.12
N GLU A 121 -8.77 -1.17 -8.64
CA GLU A 121 -8.73 0.19 -8.10
C GLU A 121 -9.52 1.18 -8.96
N GLY A 122 -10.36 1.98 -8.31
CA GLY A 122 -10.98 3.14 -8.94
C GLY A 122 -10.05 4.37 -8.90
N SER A 123 -10.21 5.26 -9.88
CA SER A 123 -9.58 6.56 -9.89
C SER A 123 -10.14 7.47 -8.79
N LEU A 124 -9.28 8.29 -8.18
CA LEU A 124 -9.68 9.26 -7.17
C LEU A 124 -8.86 10.54 -7.32
N CYS A 125 -9.48 11.70 -7.15
CA CYS A 125 -8.77 12.98 -7.26
C CYS A 125 -7.77 13.18 -6.12
N PRO A 126 -6.79 14.10 -6.27
CA PRO A 126 -5.78 14.34 -5.23
C PRO A 126 -6.35 14.72 -3.87
N LYS A 127 -7.49 15.44 -3.84
CA LYS A 127 -8.18 15.79 -2.58
C LYS A 127 -8.69 14.56 -1.84
N GLY A 128 -9.30 13.61 -2.57
CA GLY A 128 -9.81 12.36 -1.99
C GLY A 128 -8.68 11.49 -1.44
N GLN A 129 -7.61 11.33 -2.21
CA GLN A 129 -6.40 10.60 -1.78
C GLN A 129 -5.77 11.24 -0.53
N ALA A 130 -5.75 12.58 -0.45
CA ALA A 130 -5.22 13.31 0.71
C ALA A 130 -6.15 13.32 1.94
N GLY A 131 -7.36 12.75 1.86
CA GLY A 131 -8.34 12.75 2.95
C GLY A 131 -7.85 12.13 4.26
N ILE A 132 -6.84 11.24 4.18
CA ILE A 132 -6.16 10.63 5.32
C ILE A 132 -5.53 11.69 6.24
N GLN A 133 -5.05 12.80 5.70
CA GLN A 133 -4.40 13.86 6.49
C GLN A 133 -5.36 14.44 7.53
N ALA A 134 -6.65 14.60 7.20
CA ALA A 134 -7.65 15.09 8.14
C ALA A 134 -7.91 14.10 9.31
N LEU A 135 -7.69 12.80 9.10
CA LEU A 135 -7.88 11.77 10.13
C LEU A 135 -6.74 11.80 11.18
N TYR A 136 -5.50 12.01 10.71
CA TYR A 136 -4.29 11.98 11.51
C TYR A 136 -3.68 13.36 11.78
N ASP A 137 -4.40 14.44 11.47
CA ASP A 137 -3.94 15.80 11.75
C ASP A 137 -3.66 15.94 13.27
N PRO A 138 -2.47 16.40 13.69
CA PRO A 138 -2.15 16.60 15.11
C PRO A 138 -3.05 17.63 15.80
N TYR A 139 -3.70 18.51 15.03
CA TYR A 139 -4.67 19.50 15.48
C TYR A 139 -6.13 19.04 15.37
N ARG A 140 -6.37 17.77 14.99
CA ARG A 140 -7.73 17.21 14.91
C ARG A 140 -8.42 17.27 16.27
N LEU A 141 -9.63 17.82 16.29
CA LEU A 141 -10.47 17.87 17.50
C LEU A 141 -10.99 16.48 17.85
N VAL A 142 -10.43 15.90 18.91
CA VAL A 142 -10.82 14.57 19.44
C VAL A 142 -11.55 14.63 20.79
N LYS A 143 -11.71 15.85 21.34
CA LYS A 143 -12.44 16.11 22.59
C LYS A 143 -13.37 17.29 22.40
N VAL A 144 -14.40 17.38 23.24
CA VAL A 144 -15.29 18.54 23.24
C VAL A 144 -14.58 19.75 23.84
N LEU A 145 -14.53 20.83 23.07
CA LEU A 145 -13.97 22.10 23.51
C LEU A 145 -15.08 23.09 23.80
N LYS A 146 -15.09 23.62 25.02
CA LYS A 146 -15.92 24.75 25.42
C LYS A 146 -15.05 25.99 25.52
N ARG A 147 -15.56 27.10 24.99
CA ARG A 147 -14.92 28.41 25.12
C ARG A 147 -14.90 28.85 26.59
N ASP A 148 -13.79 29.43 27.03
CA ASP A 148 -13.55 29.79 28.44
C ASP A 148 -13.46 31.31 28.69
N ASP A 149 -13.80 32.13 27.70
CA ASP A 149 -13.81 33.60 27.77
C ASP A 149 -14.61 34.18 26.58
N LYS A 150 -14.59 35.50 26.37
CA LYS A 150 -15.22 36.20 25.24
C LYS A 150 -14.85 35.57 23.89
N ARG A 151 -15.79 35.63 22.93
CA ARG A 151 -15.57 35.14 21.55
C ARG A 151 -14.34 35.84 20.94
N GLY A 152 -13.44 35.07 20.33
CA GLY A 152 -12.24 35.57 19.69
C GLY A 152 -10.97 35.58 20.55
N GLN A 153 -11.05 35.28 21.87
CA GLN A 153 -9.89 35.26 22.75
C GLN A 153 -9.02 33.99 22.66
N ASN A 154 -9.42 33.01 21.83
CA ASN A 154 -8.75 31.72 21.67
C ASN A 154 -8.49 30.96 22.99
N LYS A 155 -9.38 31.13 23.98
CA LYS A 155 -9.35 30.40 25.25
C LYS A 155 -10.39 29.29 25.25
N TRP A 156 -9.91 28.06 25.40
CA TRP A 156 -10.71 26.85 25.33
C TRP A 156 -10.39 25.94 26.51
N LYS A 157 -11.42 25.30 27.05
CA LYS A 157 -11.32 24.22 28.04
C LYS A 157 -11.98 22.97 27.51
N THR A 158 -11.48 21.81 27.92
CA THR A 158 -12.13 20.53 27.63
C THR A 158 -13.27 20.30 28.61
N ILE A 159 -14.41 19.85 28.10
CA ILE A 159 -15.56 19.40 28.92
C ILE A 159 -15.98 17.99 28.51
N SER A 160 -16.80 17.33 29.33
CA SER A 160 -17.40 16.04 28.96
C SER A 160 -18.46 16.22 27.87
N PHE A 161 -18.72 15.15 27.12
CA PHE A 161 -19.77 15.15 26.09
C PHE A 161 -21.16 15.38 26.71
N ASP A 162 -21.44 14.75 27.86
CA ASP A 162 -22.71 14.91 28.59
C ASP A 162 -22.95 16.36 29.03
N GLN A 163 -21.91 17.02 29.54
CA GLN A 163 -21.99 18.43 29.90
C GLN A 163 -22.29 19.29 28.66
N ALA A 164 -21.62 19.01 27.53
CA ALA A 164 -21.83 19.75 26.30
C ALA A 164 -23.27 19.61 25.79
N GLN A 165 -23.81 18.40 25.80
CA GLN A 165 -25.19 18.13 25.42
C GLN A 165 -26.17 18.89 26.32
N LYS A 166 -26.00 18.79 27.64
CA LYS A 166 -26.85 19.49 28.62
C LYS A 166 -26.84 21.00 28.40
N GLU A 167 -25.65 21.58 28.25
CA GLU A 167 -25.52 23.03 28.04
C GLU A 167 -26.07 23.50 26.68
N ILE A 168 -25.97 22.70 25.61
CA ILE A 168 -26.57 23.04 24.31
C ILE A 168 -28.09 23.07 24.39
N VAL A 169 -28.69 22.09 25.09
CA VAL A 169 -30.15 21.94 25.19
C VAL A 169 -30.76 22.95 26.17
N GLU A 170 -30.15 23.10 27.35
CA GLU A 170 -30.73 23.89 28.45
C GLU A 170 -30.32 25.37 28.41
N GLY A 171 -29.42 25.76 27.51
CA GLY A 171 -28.87 27.12 27.47
C GLY A 171 -27.85 27.35 28.58
N GLY A 172 -26.73 26.63 28.51
CA GLY A 172 -25.63 26.72 29.47
C GLY A 172 -24.99 28.10 29.52
N ASN A 173 -24.25 28.37 30.60
CA ASN A 173 -23.57 29.66 30.74
C ASN A 173 -22.58 29.87 29.59
N LEU A 174 -22.85 30.89 28.77
CA LEU A 174 -22.06 31.23 27.60
C LEU A 174 -20.73 31.90 27.99
N PHE A 175 -20.66 32.53 29.16
CA PHE A 175 -19.49 33.09 29.88
C PHE A 175 -19.98 33.60 31.24
#